data_AF-R6MXB3-F1
#
_entry.id   AF-R6MXB3-F1
#
_cell.length_a   1.000
_cell.length_b   1.000
_cell.length_c   1.000
_cell.angle_alpha   90.00
_cell.angle_beta   90.00
_cell.angle_gamma   90.00
#
_symmetry.space_group_name_H-M   'P 1'
#
loop_
_entity.id
_entity.type
_entity.pdbx_description
1 polymer ?
#
loop_
_entity_poly.entity_id
_entity_poly.type
_entity_poly.pdbx_seq_one_letter_code
_entity_poly.pdbx_strand_id
1 'polypeptide(L)'
;MSNIEKNKVTSLETIVRMIGDKPYYEIKYKNLGEDYYHVGYSSFNIKNVLQWKEECFEFVESKETNADKIRNMSDYDLGDLLQSVSSGAGNGNPFISLCVDDNEITMNFSDIYDWLQSEAE
;
A
#
# COMPACT_ATOMS: atom_id res chain seq x y z
N MET A 1 -0.22 14.79 -31.01
CA MET A 1 -0.90 14.02 -29.94
C MET A 1 -0.52 14.69 -28.64
N SER A 2 -1.47 15.21 -27.88
CA SER A 2 -1.20 15.76 -26.55
C SER A 2 -0.81 14.61 -25.63
N ASN A 3 0.36 14.71 -24.97
CA ASN A 3 0.66 13.88 -23.81
C ASN A 3 -0.37 14.24 -22.73
N ILE A 4 -1.42 13.45 -22.61
CA ILE A 4 -2.33 13.55 -21.47
C ILE A 4 -1.55 12.97 -20.30
N GLU A 5 -1.29 13.79 -19.29
CA GLU A 5 -0.69 13.34 -18.05
C GLU A 5 -1.62 12.30 -17.39
N LYS A 6 -1.11 11.10 -17.17
CA LYS A 6 -1.87 10.01 -16.55
C LYS A 6 -1.84 10.14 -15.03
N ASN A 7 -2.93 9.75 -14.39
CA ASN A 7 -2.99 9.65 -12.93
C ASN A 7 -2.15 8.47 -12.47
N LYS A 8 -1.12 8.74 -11.66
CA LYS A 8 -0.30 7.71 -11.03
C LYS A 8 -1.05 7.11 -9.85
N VAL A 9 -1.21 5.79 -9.86
CA VAL A 9 -2.01 5.06 -8.87
C VAL A 9 -1.27 3.84 -8.31
N THR A 10 -1.52 3.52 -7.04
CA THR A 10 -0.97 2.34 -6.34
C THR A 10 -1.99 1.21 -6.19
N SER A 11 -3.25 1.47 -6.50
CA SER A 11 -4.30 0.47 -6.65
C SER A 11 -5.21 0.87 -7.81
N LEU A 12 -5.61 -0.11 -8.63
CA LEU A 12 -6.43 0.11 -9.81
C LEU A 12 -7.29 -1.11 -10.15
N GLU A 13 -8.51 -1.12 -9.64
CA GLU A 13 -9.46 -2.22 -9.71
C GLU A 13 -10.70 -1.84 -10.54
N THR A 14 -11.26 -2.80 -11.27
CA THR A 14 -12.60 -2.63 -11.86
C THR A 14 -13.59 -3.31 -10.92
N ILE A 15 -14.52 -2.53 -10.38
CA ILE A 15 -15.60 -3.03 -9.53
C ILE A 15 -16.92 -3.06 -10.30
N VAL A 16 -17.83 -3.92 -9.87
CA VAL A 16 -19.16 -4.06 -10.48
C VAL A 16 -20.22 -3.85 -9.42
N ARG A 17 -21.18 -2.97 -9.72
CA ARG A 17 -22.40 -2.76 -8.93
C ARG A 17 -23.61 -3.13 -9.77
N MET A 18 -24.60 -3.77 -9.17
CA MET A 18 -25.88 -4.01 -9.84
C MET A 18 -26.78 -2.79 -9.70
N ILE A 19 -27.24 -2.22 -10.82
CA ILE A 19 -28.28 -1.19 -10.86
C ILE A 19 -29.51 -1.84 -11.49
N GLY A 20 -30.44 -2.28 -10.64
CA GLY A 20 -31.50 -3.20 -11.04
C GLY A 20 -30.91 -4.55 -11.42
N ASP A 21 -31.22 -5.03 -12.61
CA ASP A 21 -30.74 -6.28 -13.20
C ASP A 21 -29.51 -6.08 -14.12
N LYS A 22 -28.99 -4.85 -14.22
CA LYS A 22 -27.88 -4.52 -15.13
C LYS A 22 -26.58 -4.26 -14.37
N PRO A 23 -25.44 -4.81 -14.83
CA PRO A 23 -24.14 -4.50 -14.25
C PRO A 23 -23.72 -3.08 -14.62
N TYR A 24 -23.21 -2.36 -13.63
CA TYR A 24 -22.62 -1.04 -13.74
C TYR A 24 -21.16 -1.13 -13.29
N TYR A 25 -20.25 -0.78 -14.19
CA TYR A 25 -18.81 -0.95 -14.02
C TYR A 25 -18.19 0.37 -13.59
N GLU A 26 -17.32 0.32 -12.59
CA GLU A 26 -16.67 1.51 -12.03
C GLU A 26 -15.18 1.18 -11.78
N ILE A 27 -14.32 2.19 -11.80
CA ILE A 27 -12.91 2.06 -11.42
C ILE A 27 -12.77 2.46 -9.96
N LYS A 28 -12.25 1.55 -9.13
CA LYS A 28 -11.79 1.85 -7.78
C LYS A 28 -10.28 2.01 -7.81
N TYR A 29 -9.76 3.14 -7.37
CA TYR A 29 -8.34 3.45 -7.47
C TYR A 29 -7.82 4.25 -6.27
N LYS A 30 -6.51 4.25 -6.08
CA LYS A 30 -5.81 5.01 -5.03
C LYS A 30 -4.67 5.77 -5.68
N ASN A 31 -4.68 7.11 -5.63
CA ASN A 31 -3.58 7.86 -6.22
C ASN A 31 -2.30 7.68 -5.40
N LEU A 32 -1.16 7.86 -6.06
CA LEU A 32 0.13 7.83 -5.40
C LEU A 32 0.18 8.88 -4.28
N GLY A 33 0.48 8.45 -3.06
CA GLY A 33 0.59 9.31 -1.87
C GLY A 33 -0.71 9.53 -1.08
N GLU A 34 -1.86 9.01 -1.55
CA GLU A 34 -3.09 9.00 -0.76
C GLU A 34 -3.16 7.74 0.11
N ASP A 35 -3.96 7.77 1.17
CA ASP A 35 -4.27 6.61 2.03
C ASP A 35 -5.71 6.08 1.85
N TYR A 36 -6.53 6.78 1.07
CA TYR A 36 -7.94 6.45 0.80
C TYR A 36 -8.20 6.08 -0.67
N TYR A 37 -9.36 5.48 -0.94
CA TYR A 37 -9.77 5.05 -2.29
C TYR A 37 -10.79 6.02 -2.91
N HIS A 38 -10.68 6.18 -4.22
CA HIS A 38 -11.67 6.83 -5.09
C HIS A 38 -12.49 5.78 -5.83
N VAL A 39 -13.72 6.15 -6.20
CA VAL A 39 -14.57 5.39 -7.12
C VAL A 39 -15.11 6.34 -8.18
N GLY A 40 -14.87 6.02 -9.45
CA GLY A 40 -15.30 6.85 -10.58
C GLY A 40 -15.09 6.15 -11.92
N TYR A 41 -15.11 6.93 -13.02
CA TYR A 41 -14.97 6.40 -14.38
C TYR A 41 -15.95 5.25 -14.66
N SER A 42 -17.24 5.57 -14.48
CA SER A 42 -18.30 4.57 -14.39
C SER A 42 -19.16 4.51 -15.66
N SER A 43 -19.55 3.30 -16.07
CA SER A 43 -20.38 3.10 -17.27
C SER A 43 -21.11 1.75 -17.23
N PHE A 44 -22.27 1.67 -17.89
CA PHE A 44 -22.90 0.38 -18.21
C PHE A 44 -22.13 -0.41 -19.28
N ASN A 45 -21.21 0.24 -20.00
CA ASN A 45 -20.35 -0.40 -21.00
C ASN A 45 -18.94 -0.60 -20.44
N ILE A 46 -18.59 -1.86 -20.18
CA ILE A 46 -17.25 -2.26 -19.69
C ILE A 46 -16.11 -1.80 -20.60
N LYS A 47 -16.33 -1.71 -21.92
CA LYS A 47 -15.27 -1.27 -22.85
C LYS A 47 -14.82 0.16 -22.57
N ASN A 48 -15.75 1.04 -22.19
CA ASN A 48 -15.40 2.42 -21.82
C ASN A 48 -14.54 2.43 -20.56
N VAL A 49 -14.89 1.61 -19.56
CA VAL A 49 -14.15 1.52 -18.29
C VAL A 49 -12.74 0.98 -18.51
N LEU A 50 -12.59 -0.05 -19.35
CA LEU A 50 -11.27 -0.57 -19.72
C LEU A 50 -10.43 0.45 -20.50
N GLN A 51 -11.04 1.18 -21.44
CA GLN A 51 -10.35 2.23 -22.18
C GLN A 51 -9.87 3.36 -21.26
N TRP A 52 -10.70 3.85 -20.34
CA TRP A 52 -10.29 4.86 -19.37
C TRP A 52 -9.18 4.38 -18.44
N LYS A 53 -9.21 3.09 -18.08
CA LYS A 53 -8.15 2.47 -17.27
C LYS A 53 -6.79 2.55 -17.98
N GLU A 54 -6.74 2.38 -19.30
CA GLU A 54 -5.51 2.48 -20.10
C GLU A 54 -5.11 3.93 -20.41
N GLU A 55 -6.08 4.79 -20.72
CA GLU A 55 -5.83 6.17 -21.16
C GLU A 55 -5.53 7.13 -20.00
N CYS A 56 -6.20 6.97 -18.86
CA CYS A 56 -6.16 7.93 -17.76
C CYS A 56 -5.23 7.54 -16.61
N PHE A 57 -4.78 6.29 -16.54
CA PHE A 57 -4.04 5.79 -15.37
C PHE A 57 -2.69 5.15 -15.72
N GLU A 58 -1.74 5.37 -14.84
CA GLU A 58 -0.44 4.70 -14.82
C GLU A 58 -0.32 3.98 -13.47
N PHE A 59 -0.27 2.66 -13.49
CA PHE A 59 -0.02 1.90 -12.28
C PHE A 59 1.45 2.04 -11.89
N VAL A 60 1.70 2.58 -10.71
CA VAL A 60 3.03 2.69 -10.11
C VAL A 60 3.08 1.66 -9.01
N GLU A 61 4.01 0.72 -9.14
CA GLU A 61 4.34 -0.19 -8.06
C GLU A 61 4.87 0.65 -6.89
N SER A 62 4.07 0.79 -5.84
CA SER A 62 4.57 1.34 -4.58
C SER A 62 5.38 0.25 -3.92
N LYS A 63 6.68 0.49 -3.79
CA LYS A 63 7.53 -0.27 -2.88
C LYS A 63 6.88 -0.26 -1.50
N GLU A 64 6.59 -1.44 -0.99
CA GLU A 64 5.92 -1.61 0.30
C GLU A 64 6.80 -1.00 1.40
N THR A 65 6.22 -0.22 2.32
CA THR A 65 6.97 0.27 3.47
C THR A 65 7.04 -0.79 4.57
N ASN A 66 7.98 -0.66 5.52
CA ASN A 66 8.00 -1.55 6.69
C ASN A 66 6.66 -1.51 7.47
N ALA A 67 6.02 -0.34 7.52
CA ALA A 67 4.70 -0.22 8.13
C ALA A 67 3.60 -0.95 7.34
N ASP A 68 3.66 -0.94 6.01
CA ASP A 68 2.70 -1.67 5.18
C ASP A 68 2.87 -3.18 5.34
N LYS A 69 4.11 -3.69 5.37
CA LYS A 69 4.38 -5.09 5.71
C LYS A 69 3.72 -5.48 7.03
N ILE A 70 3.95 -4.69 8.11
CA ILE A 70 3.38 -4.96 9.44
C ILE A 70 1.85 -4.94 9.43
N ARG A 71 1.22 -4.00 8.70
CA ARG A 71 -0.26 -3.93 8.59
C ARG A 71 -0.84 -5.12 7.83
N ASN A 72 -0.08 -5.71 6.92
CA ASN A 72 -0.48 -6.82 6.06
C ASN A 72 -0.11 -8.20 6.64
N MET A 73 0.63 -8.28 7.76
CA MET A 73 1.01 -9.54 8.41
C MET A 73 -0.22 -10.35 8.86
N SER A 74 -0.13 -11.67 8.74
CA SER A 74 -1.11 -12.56 9.38
C SER A 74 -0.97 -12.53 10.90
N ASP A 75 -1.97 -13.02 11.64
CA ASP A 75 -1.88 -13.14 13.11
C ASP A 75 -0.65 -13.96 13.55
N TYR A 76 -0.27 -14.97 12.76
CA TYR A 76 0.90 -15.79 13.02
C TYR A 76 2.19 -14.99 12.83
N ASP A 77 2.34 -14.32 11.68
CA ASP A 77 3.56 -13.57 11.33
C ASP A 77 3.76 -12.38 12.30
N LEU A 78 2.67 -11.68 12.64
CA LEU A 78 2.71 -10.62 13.63
C LEU A 78 3.07 -11.16 15.02
N GLY A 79 2.55 -12.33 15.39
CA GLY A 79 2.90 -13.01 16.64
C GLY A 79 4.37 -13.40 16.73
N ASP A 80 4.95 -13.87 15.62
CA ASP A 80 6.38 -14.20 15.53
C ASP A 80 7.25 -12.94 15.65
N LEU A 81 6.92 -11.89 14.89
CA LEU A 81 7.57 -10.58 15.00
C LEU A 81 7.56 -10.06 16.44
N LEU A 82 6.40 -10.02 17.10
CA LEU A 82 6.27 -9.48 18.46
C LEU A 82 7.06 -10.30 19.50
N GLN A 83 7.24 -11.60 19.29
CA GLN A 83 8.09 -12.43 20.16
C GLN A 83 9.57 -12.12 20.02
N SER A 84 10.01 -11.65 18.85
CA SER A 84 11.40 -11.23 18.61
C SER A 84 11.73 -9.85 19.19
N VAL A 85 10.72 -9.02 19.46
CA VAL A 85 10.92 -7.64 19.91
C VAL A 85 11.59 -7.61 21.28
N SER A 86 12.73 -6.92 21.33
CA SER A 86 13.46 -6.61 22.56
C SER A 86 13.81 -5.12 22.60
N SER A 87 14.02 -4.58 23.79
CA SER A 87 14.46 -3.20 23.96
C SER A 87 15.57 -3.11 25.00
N GLY A 88 16.40 -2.08 24.88
CA GLY A 88 17.52 -1.86 25.79
C GLY A 88 18.02 -0.43 25.75
N ALA A 89 19.12 -0.19 26.45
CA ALA A 89 19.82 1.08 26.44
C ALA A 89 21.31 0.84 26.14
N GLY A 90 21.76 1.27 24.95
CA GLY A 90 23.15 1.19 24.51
C GLY A 90 23.81 2.55 24.67
N ASN A 91 24.88 2.65 25.47
CA ASN A 91 25.57 3.93 25.72
C ASN A 91 24.64 5.07 26.19
N GLY A 92 23.57 4.73 26.91
CA GLY A 92 22.57 5.69 27.39
C GLY A 92 21.43 6.02 26.42
N ASN A 93 21.45 5.49 25.20
CA ASN A 93 20.40 5.70 24.21
C ASN A 93 19.44 4.50 24.13
N PRO A 94 18.12 4.71 24.18
CA PRO A 94 17.15 3.64 24.06
C PRO A 94 17.06 3.12 22.62
N PHE A 95 17.02 1.80 22.48
CA PHE A 95 16.90 1.11 21.19
C PHE A 95 15.88 -0.03 21.27
N ILE A 96 15.38 -0.42 20.10
CA ILE A 96 14.57 -1.62 19.87
C ILE A 96 15.35 -2.55 18.94
N SER A 97 15.31 -3.86 19.20
CA SER A 97 15.77 -4.89 18.28
C SER A 97 14.61 -5.85 17.97
N LEU A 98 14.48 -6.26 16.73
CA LEU A 98 13.41 -7.13 16.23
C LEU A 98 13.91 -7.94 15.04
N CYS A 99 13.34 -9.12 14.83
CA CYS A 99 13.66 -9.98 13.69
C CYS A 99 12.59 -9.84 12.60
N VAL A 100 13.01 -9.55 11.38
CA VAL A 100 12.17 -9.58 10.17
C VAL A 100 12.84 -10.51 9.18
N ASP A 101 12.14 -11.56 8.75
CA ASP A 101 12.62 -12.52 7.75
C ASP A 101 14.04 -13.08 8.08
N ASP A 102 14.21 -13.55 9.32
CA ASP A 102 15.48 -14.07 9.88
C ASP A 102 16.62 -13.04 10.04
N ASN A 103 16.38 -11.75 9.77
CA ASN A 103 17.36 -10.68 9.97
C ASN A 103 17.05 -9.87 11.23
N GLU A 104 18.07 -9.70 12.09
CA GLU A 104 17.96 -8.82 13.26
C GLU A 104 18.15 -7.35 12.84
N ILE A 105 17.15 -6.53 13.15
CA ILE A 105 17.15 -5.09 12.94
C ILE A 105 17.21 -4.41 14.30
N THR A 106 18.28 -3.67 14.57
CA THR A 106 18.39 -2.80 15.74
C THR A 106 18.32 -1.33 15.31
N MET A 107 17.44 -0.55 15.94
CA MET A 107 17.30 0.88 15.67
C MET A 107 17.07 1.68 16.96
N ASN A 108 17.49 2.95 16.97
CA ASN A 108 17.18 3.83 18.09
C ASN A 108 15.69 4.18 18.07
N PHE A 109 15.14 4.54 19.24
CA PHE A 109 13.75 4.98 19.30
C PHE A 109 13.48 6.23 18.46
N SER A 110 14.49 7.09 18.25
CA SER A 110 14.38 8.27 17.39
C SER A 110 14.14 7.92 15.92
N ASP A 111 14.54 6.72 15.49
CA ASP A 111 14.62 6.35 14.09
C ASP A 111 13.44 5.47 13.66
N ILE A 112 12.60 5.03 14.61
CA ILE A 112 11.47 4.13 14.37
C ILE A 112 10.49 4.71 13.35
N TYR A 113 10.15 5.99 13.47
CA TYR A 113 9.20 6.63 12.56
C TYR A 113 9.72 6.62 11.11
N ASP A 114 11.00 6.97 10.92
CA ASP A 114 11.62 7.00 9.59
C ASP A 114 11.77 5.58 9.03
N TRP A 115 12.13 4.59 9.86
CA TRP A 115 12.20 3.19 9.45
C TRP A 115 10.83 2.62 9.03
N LEU A 116 9.75 2.98 9.74
CA LEU A 116 8.40 2.58 9.36
C LEU A 116 7.99 3.14 7.98
N GLN A 117 8.52 4.30 7.59
CA GLN A 117 8.26 4.92 6.29
C GLN A 117 9.21 4.44 5.18
N SER A 118 10.35 3.83 5.52
CA SER A 118 11.29 3.36 4.52
C SER A 118 10.72 2.17 3.76
N GLU A 119 11.21 2.01 2.53
CA GLU A 119 10.97 0.79 1.74
C GLU A 119 11.40 -0.43 2.55
N ALA A 120 10.56 -1.45 2.54
CA ALA A 120 10.84 -2.71 3.19
C ALA A 120 11.84 -3.52 2.34
N GLU A 121 12.86 -4.06 3.01
CA GLU A 121 13.91 -4.88 2.39
C GLU A 121 13.44 -6.28 2.01
#